data_AF-A0A7R9FZC1-F1
#
_entry.id   AF-A0A7R9FZC1-F1
#
_cell.length_a   1.000
_cell.length_b   1.000
_cell.length_c   1.000
_cell.angle_alpha   90.00
_cell.angle_beta   90.00
_cell.angle_gamma   90.00
#
_symmetry.space_group_name_H-M   'P 1'
#
loop_
_entity.id
_entity.type
_entity.pdbx_description
1 polymer ?
#
loop_
_entity_poly.entity_id
_entity_poly.type
_entity_poly.pdbx_seq_one_letter_code
_entity_poly.pdbx_strand_id
1 'polypeptide(L)'
;QEKDNANYLEWLKGQKEELLDKKMESELKPLHDFWNDPQLDESEQFLRDYILNQKFLETEDDDHIPTYEEIVHDSDEGLSGDEHTLGQQEEFERKFNFRFEEPDSEFTKRYPRVMEHSLRKKDDRRKLKREELKKRKQEEKVRKREELKRLRAMKRKEIETKLEKLKEITGNAELGFKDEDLEGEFNPAEYDKRMKELFSDEFYKEEDYSQKPEFPDIDEELEIENWERWRGEVTSEVDNGNEYQPHCEDPDFNVRVQYAI
;
A
#
# COMPACT_ATOMS: atom_id res chain seq x y z
N GLN A 1 -2.45 -28.30 -76.14
CA GLN A 1 -1.29 -27.71 -76.85
C GLN A 1 -0.11 -27.53 -75.92
N GLU A 2 -0.13 -26.63 -74.92
CA GLU A 2 1.03 -26.46 -74.01
C GLU A 2 1.40 -27.72 -73.22
N LYS A 3 0.42 -28.45 -72.67
CA LYS A 3 0.66 -29.73 -71.98
C LYS A 3 1.20 -30.82 -72.92
N ASP A 4 0.77 -30.81 -74.17
CA ASP A 4 1.21 -31.77 -75.19
C ASP A 4 2.66 -31.46 -75.61
N ASN A 5 3.01 -30.18 -75.72
CA ASN A 5 4.37 -29.70 -75.99
C ASN A 5 5.33 -29.99 -74.83
N ALA A 6 4.89 -29.84 -73.58
CA ALA A 6 5.70 -30.20 -72.41
C ALA A 6 5.97 -31.70 -72.34
N ASN A 7 4.94 -32.53 -72.57
CA ASN A 7 5.10 -33.98 -72.66
C ASN A 7 6.07 -34.40 -73.78
N TYR A 8 6.03 -33.68 -74.91
CA TYR A 8 6.92 -33.88 -76.04
C TYR A 8 8.40 -33.55 -75.71
N LEU A 9 8.64 -32.43 -75.02
CA LEU A 9 9.98 -32.04 -74.57
C LEU A 9 10.57 -33.03 -73.56
N GLU A 10 9.76 -33.54 -72.64
CA GLU A 10 10.17 -34.53 -71.65
C GLU A 10 10.49 -35.90 -72.29
N TRP A 11 9.74 -36.29 -73.33
CA TRP A 11 10.04 -37.50 -74.10
C TRP A 11 11.35 -37.38 -74.86
N LEU A 12 11.62 -36.26 -75.56
CA LEU A 12 12.91 -36.04 -76.22
C LEU A 12 14.09 -35.99 -75.25
N LYS A 13 13.88 -35.60 -73.99
CA LYS A 13 14.89 -35.67 -72.92
C LYS A 13 15.12 -37.09 -72.38
N GLY A 14 14.34 -38.08 -72.81
CA GLY A 14 14.39 -39.47 -72.34
C GLY A 14 13.77 -39.69 -70.95
N GLN A 15 12.99 -38.74 -70.43
CA GLN A 15 12.36 -38.83 -69.10
C GLN A 15 11.01 -39.54 -69.13
N LYS A 16 10.42 -39.72 -70.32
CA LYS A 16 9.16 -40.45 -70.56
C LYS A 16 9.37 -41.47 -71.67
N GLU A 17 8.83 -42.67 -71.51
CA GLU A 17 9.03 -43.78 -72.46
C GLU A 17 8.04 -43.75 -73.65
N GLU A 18 6.85 -43.14 -73.50
CA GLU A 18 5.81 -43.13 -74.54
C GLU A 18 5.19 -41.74 -74.75
N LEU A 19 4.91 -41.40 -76.02
CA LEU A 19 4.14 -40.22 -76.41
C LEU A 19 2.67 -40.57 -76.63
N LEU A 20 1.77 -39.65 -76.29
CA LEU A 20 0.33 -39.82 -76.48
C LEU A 20 -0.07 -39.91 -77.97
N ASP A 21 0.71 -39.29 -78.87
CA ASP A 21 0.49 -39.34 -80.31
C ASP A 21 1.45 -40.32 -81.00
N LYS A 22 0.93 -41.51 -81.31
CA LYS A 22 1.68 -42.62 -81.91
C LYS A 22 2.24 -42.31 -83.30
N LYS A 23 1.68 -41.34 -84.03
CA LYS A 23 2.19 -40.93 -85.35
C LYS A 23 3.50 -40.16 -85.19
N MET A 24 3.50 -39.15 -84.33
CA MET A 24 4.68 -38.34 -84.03
C MET A 24 5.80 -39.18 -83.40
N GLU A 25 5.44 -40.14 -82.55
CA GLU A 25 6.39 -41.10 -81.96
C GLU A 25 7.11 -41.90 -83.05
N SER A 26 6.41 -42.35 -84.10
CA SER A 26 7.03 -43.13 -85.17
C SER A 26 7.98 -42.33 -86.06
N GLU A 27 7.68 -41.06 -86.30
CA GLU A 27 8.49 -40.17 -87.15
C GLU A 27 9.74 -39.65 -86.42
N LEU A 28 9.66 -39.48 -85.10
CA LEU A 28 10.71 -38.86 -84.29
C LEU A 28 11.54 -39.85 -83.47
N LYS A 29 11.19 -41.14 -83.46
CA LYS A 29 12.03 -42.22 -82.89
C LYS A 29 13.49 -42.15 -83.33
N PRO A 30 13.83 -42.00 -84.63
CA PRO A 30 15.22 -41.92 -85.06
C PRO A 30 15.97 -40.72 -84.43
N LEU A 31 15.28 -39.60 -84.22
CA LEU A 31 15.86 -38.40 -83.61
C LEU A 31 16.01 -38.56 -82.10
N HIS A 32 15.01 -39.13 -81.43
CA HIS A 32 15.07 -39.47 -80.01
C HIS A 32 16.22 -40.42 -79.70
N ASP A 33 16.40 -41.46 -80.50
CA ASP A 33 17.47 -42.44 -80.32
C ASP A 33 18.84 -41.77 -80.54
N PHE A 34 18.97 -40.97 -81.60
CA PHE A 34 20.19 -40.21 -81.89
C PHE A 34 20.56 -39.23 -80.77
N TRP A 35 19.60 -38.48 -80.22
CA TRP A 35 19.86 -37.51 -79.16
C TRP A 35 20.13 -38.12 -77.78
N ASN A 36 19.73 -39.38 -77.57
CA ASN A 36 19.99 -40.12 -76.34
C ASN A 36 21.20 -41.06 -76.42
N ASP A 37 21.87 -41.13 -77.57
CA ASP A 37 23.10 -41.90 -77.73
C ASP A 37 24.27 -41.23 -76.97
N PRO A 38 25.01 -41.99 -76.12
CA PRO A 38 26.09 -41.46 -75.29
C PRO A 38 27.38 -41.12 -76.07
N GLN A 39 27.42 -41.32 -77.40
CA GLN A 39 28.55 -40.97 -78.28
C GLN A 39 28.27 -39.74 -79.15
N LEU A 40 27.32 -38.89 -78.76
CA LEU A 40 26.95 -37.70 -79.49
C LEU A 40 28.08 -36.65 -79.50
N ASP A 41 28.29 -35.98 -80.64
CA ASP A 41 29.28 -34.91 -80.77
C ASP A 41 28.96 -33.72 -79.86
N GLU A 42 29.98 -32.98 -79.42
CA GLU A 42 29.80 -31.82 -78.50
C GLU A 42 28.89 -30.75 -79.11
N SER A 43 28.95 -30.58 -80.45
CA SER A 43 28.12 -29.63 -81.18
C SER A 43 26.62 -30.01 -81.18
N GLU A 44 26.31 -31.31 -81.27
CA GLU A 44 24.96 -31.86 -81.26
C GLU A 44 24.37 -31.88 -79.84
N GLN A 45 25.20 -32.14 -78.82
CA GLN A 45 24.79 -31.98 -77.41
C GLN A 45 24.38 -30.54 -77.10
N PHE A 46 25.17 -29.57 -77.58
CA PHE A 46 24.81 -28.16 -77.47
C PHE A 46 23.51 -27.84 -78.21
N LEU A 47 23.34 -28.33 -79.44
CA LEU A 47 22.13 -28.08 -80.23
C LEU A 47 20.86 -28.65 -79.56
N ARG A 48 20.96 -29.88 -79.03
CA ARG A 48 19.92 -30.52 -78.22
C ARG A 48 19.52 -29.61 -77.06
N ASP A 49 20.47 -29.18 -76.24
CA ASP A 49 20.19 -28.37 -75.06
C ASP A 49 19.71 -26.95 -75.40
N TYR A 50 20.18 -26.37 -76.51
CA TYR A 50 19.78 -25.06 -76.99
C TYR A 50 18.31 -25.03 -77.44
N ILE A 51 17.89 -26.04 -78.22
CA ILE A 51 16.51 -26.17 -78.70
C ILE A 51 15.57 -26.57 -77.56
N LEU A 52 15.94 -27.56 -76.75
CA LEU A 52 15.08 -28.08 -75.67
C LEU A 52 14.85 -27.10 -74.54
N ASN A 53 15.82 -26.23 -74.26
CA ASN A 53 15.66 -25.16 -73.26
C ASN A 53 15.20 -23.84 -73.88
N GLN A 54 14.84 -23.85 -75.17
CA GLN A 54 14.31 -22.69 -75.89
C GLN A 54 15.18 -21.44 -75.75
N LYS A 55 16.52 -21.60 -75.74
CA LYS A 55 17.47 -20.49 -75.56
C LYS A 55 17.49 -19.47 -76.70
N PHE A 56 16.77 -19.72 -77.78
CA PHE A 56 16.53 -18.73 -78.85
C PHE A 56 15.39 -17.76 -78.54
N LEU A 57 14.55 -18.07 -77.54
CA LEU A 57 13.50 -17.21 -76.99
C LEU A 57 13.99 -16.38 -75.82
N GLU A 58 15.10 -16.77 -75.18
CA GLU A 58 15.92 -15.84 -74.40
C GLU A 58 16.56 -14.84 -75.39
N THR A 59 15.76 -13.86 -75.83
CA THR A 59 16.33 -12.57 -76.17
C THR A 59 17.10 -12.14 -74.92
N GLU A 60 18.38 -11.82 -75.08
CA GLU A 60 19.18 -11.17 -74.03
C GLU A 60 18.56 -9.79 -73.74
N ASP A 61 17.41 -9.79 -73.07
CA ASP A 61 16.68 -8.62 -72.59
C ASP A 61 17.21 -8.20 -71.20
N ASP A 62 18.49 -8.48 -70.92
CA ASP A 62 19.20 -7.90 -69.77
C ASP A 62 19.38 -6.38 -69.93
N ASP A 63 19.15 -5.84 -71.13
CA ASP A 63 19.13 -4.39 -71.43
C ASP A 63 17.70 -3.82 -71.55
N HIS A 64 16.67 -4.53 -71.08
CA HIS A 64 15.32 -3.94 -71.02
C HIS A 64 15.28 -2.85 -69.94
N ILE A 65 15.26 -1.58 -70.35
CA ILE A 65 15.08 -0.44 -69.46
C ILE A 65 13.58 -0.28 -69.20
N PRO A 66 13.09 -0.55 -67.97
CA PRO A 66 11.67 -0.48 -67.67
C PRO A 66 11.13 0.93 -67.91
N THR A 67 9.91 0.99 -68.42
CA THR A 67 9.25 2.27 -68.72
C THR A 67 8.73 2.90 -67.43
N TYR A 68 8.66 4.23 -67.34
CA TYR A 68 8.12 4.91 -66.15
C TYR A 68 6.71 4.42 -65.77
N GLU A 69 5.86 4.13 -66.75
CA GLU A 69 4.53 3.57 -66.50
C GLU A 69 4.55 2.18 -65.88
N GLU A 70 5.59 1.37 -66.12
CA GLU A 70 5.76 0.03 -65.55
C GLU A 70 6.33 0.07 -64.12
N ILE A 71 7.17 1.06 -63.84
CA ILE A 71 7.72 1.32 -62.50
C ILE A 71 6.63 1.90 -61.57
N VAL A 72 5.68 2.65 -62.14
CA VAL A 72 4.63 3.35 -61.39
C VAL A 72 3.30 2.60 -61.43
N HIS A 73 3.09 1.67 -62.36
CA HIS A 73 1.95 0.75 -62.25
C HIS A 73 2.19 -0.24 -61.11
N ASP A 74 1.53 0.06 -60.00
CA ASP A 74 1.10 -0.87 -58.97
C ASP A 74 0.41 -2.07 -59.62
N SER A 75 1.18 -3.05 -60.09
CA SER A 75 0.67 -4.39 -60.25
C SER A 75 0.44 -4.92 -58.83
N ASP A 76 -0.81 -5.28 -58.52
CA ASP A 76 -1.30 -5.70 -57.21
C ASP A 76 -0.50 -6.86 -56.55
N GLU A 77 0.46 -7.45 -57.26
CA GLU A 77 1.30 -8.56 -56.84
C GLU A 77 2.48 -8.14 -55.92
N GLY A 78 2.86 -6.85 -55.92
CA GLY A 78 3.89 -6.28 -55.03
C GLY A 78 3.38 -5.72 -53.69
N LEU A 79 2.07 -5.45 -53.59
CA LEU A 79 1.46 -4.78 -52.43
C LEU A 79 1.51 -5.62 -51.14
N SER A 80 1.55 -6.95 -51.25
CA SER A 80 1.71 -7.84 -50.09
C SER A 80 3.04 -7.62 -49.36
N GLY A 81 4.10 -7.31 -50.10
CA GLY A 81 5.39 -6.97 -49.51
C GLY A 81 5.34 -5.62 -48.80
N ASP A 82 4.62 -4.66 -49.37
CA ASP A 82 4.51 -3.30 -48.85
C ASP A 82 3.60 -3.20 -47.61
N GLU A 83 2.58 -4.04 -47.50
CA GLU A 83 1.78 -4.17 -46.28
C GLU A 83 2.61 -4.74 -45.11
N HIS A 84 3.50 -5.69 -45.41
CA HIS A 84 4.40 -6.26 -44.41
C HIS A 84 5.50 -5.29 -43.98
N THR A 85 6.00 -4.41 -44.86
CA THR A 85 6.93 -3.33 -44.48
C THR A 85 6.22 -2.28 -43.64
N LEU A 86 5.00 -1.87 -44.00
CA LEU A 86 4.15 -0.97 -43.21
C LEU A 86 3.88 -1.52 -41.80
N GLY A 87 3.50 -2.78 -41.66
CA GLY A 87 3.26 -3.41 -40.36
C GLY A 87 4.52 -3.48 -39.49
N GLN A 88 5.68 -3.81 -40.07
CA GLN A 88 6.96 -3.78 -39.36
C GLN A 88 7.34 -2.37 -38.90
N GLN A 89 7.06 -1.36 -39.72
CA GLN A 89 7.34 0.03 -39.41
C GLN A 89 6.43 0.53 -38.27
N GLU A 90 5.14 0.20 -38.32
CA GLU A 90 4.18 0.51 -37.26
C GLU A 90 4.54 -0.18 -35.93
N GLU A 91 4.98 -1.44 -35.96
CA GLU A 91 5.50 -2.12 -34.77
C GLU A 91 6.76 -1.48 -34.20
N PHE A 92 7.68 -1.04 -35.08
CA PHE A 92 8.89 -0.34 -34.67
C PHE A 92 8.56 1.00 -34.02
N GLU A 93 7.67 1.78 -34.62
CA GLU A 93 7.19 3.05 -34.06
C GLU A 93 6.48 2.84 -32.73
N ARG A 94 5.62 1.82 -32.61
CA ARG A 94 4.96 1.46 -31.35
C ARG A 94 6.00 1.12 -30.27
N LYS A 95 6.96 0.24 -30.57
CA LYS A 95 8.03 -0.15 -29.62
C LYS A 95 8.93 1.04 -29.25
N PHE A 96 9.17 1.97 -30.18
CA PHE A 96 9.99 3.15 -29.96
C PHE A 96 9.26 4.22 -29.13
N ASN A 97 8.00 4.52 -29.47
CA ASN A 97 7.17 5.50 -28.78
C ASN A 97 6.86 5.07 -27.34
N PHE A 98 6.55 3.80 -27.13
CA PHE A 98 6.19 3.24 -25.82
C PHE A 98 7.38 2.62 -25.08
N ARG A 99 8.62 2.89 -25.50
CA ARG A 99 9.82 2.28 -24.90
C ARG A 99 9.96 2.55 -23.39
N PHE A 100 9.39 3.66 -22.93
CA PHE A 100 9.44 4.09 -21.53
C PHE A 100 8.14 3.84 -20.77
N GLU A 101 7.11 3.32 -21.44
CA GLU A 101 5.87 2.94 -20.79
C GLU A 101 6.01 1.51 -20.26
N GLU A 102 5.78 1.34 -18.96
CA GLU A 102 5.73 0.00 -18.38
C GLU A 102 4.45 -0.69 -18.85
N PRO A 103 4.52 -1.93 -19.37
CA PRO A 103 3.35 -2.67 -19.88
C PRO A 103 2.29 -2.99 -18.81
N ASP A 104 2.63 -2.76 -17.54
CA ASP A 104 1.85 -3.12 -16.37
C ASP A 104 1.55 -1.88 -15.52
N SER A 105 1.26 -0.75 -16.18
CA SER A 105 0.99 0.54 -15.54
C SER A 105 -0.19 0.49 -14.56
N GLU A 106 -1.12 -0.46 -14.75
CA GLU A 106 -2.23 -0.75 -13.86
C GLU A 106 -1.80 -1.45 -12.55
N PHE A 107 -0.69 -2.20 -12.56
CA PHE A 107 -0.20 -2.93 -11.40
C PHE A 107 1.03 -2.27 -10.78
N THR A 108 0.81 -1.39 -9.79
CA THR A 108 1.91 -0.86 -8.99
C THR A 108 2.55 -1.96 -8.14
N LYS A 109 3.76 -2.40 -8.50
CA LYS A 109 4.54 -3.36 -7.70
C LYS A 109 4.84 -2.76 -6.32
N ARG A 110 4.25 -3.33 -5.27
CA ARG A 110 4.48 -2.92 -3.87
C ARG A 110 5.28 -4.00 -3.13
N TYR A 111 6.35 -3.56 -2.47
CA TYR A 111 7.17 -4.41 -1.62
C TYR A 111 6.94 -4.06 -0.14
N PRO A 112 7.03 -5.05 0.78
CA PRO A 112 6.89 -4.79 2.21
C PRO A 112 8.01 -3.87 2.71
N ARG A 113 7.63 -2.82 3.45
CA ARG A 113 8.60 -1.85 4.02
C ARG A 113 9.48 -2.46 5.11
N VAL A 114 8.99 -3.51 5.77
CA VAL A 114 9.71 -4.21 6.83
C VAL A 114 9.92 -5.65 6.37
N MET A 115 11.18 -6.00 6.13
CA MET A 115 11.58 -7.38 5.87
C MET A 115 11.89 -8.05 7.19
N GLU A 116 11.15 -9.10 7.55
CA GLU A 116 11.34 -9.84 8.79
C GLU A 116 12.66 -10.64 8.80
N HIS A 117 13.04 -11.20 7.66
CA HIS A 117 14.25 -12.03 7.50
C HIS A 117 15.48 -11.24 7.00
N SER A 118 15.51 -9.93 7.22
CA SER A 118 16.67 -9.12 6.86
C SER A 118 17.88 -9.48 7.72
N LEU A 119 18.97 -9.92 7.10
CA LEU A 119 20.28 -10.12 7.76
C LEU A 119 20.90 -8.84 8.31
N ARG A 120 20.37 -7.66 7.93
CA ARG A 120 20.83 -6.36 8.45
C ARG A 120 20.37 -6.16 9.89
N LYS A 121 21.33 -5.91 10.78
CA LYS A 121 21.05 -5.51 12.17
C LYS A 121 20.37 -4.13 12.19
N LYS A 122 19.22 -4.02 12.85
CA LYS A 122 18.52 -2.76 13.06
C LYS A 122 19.16 -1.99 14.23
N ASP A 123 19.14 -0.66 14.14
CA ASP A 123 19.57 0.22 15.23
C ASP A 123 18.42 0.41 16.22
N ASP A 124 18.49 -0.28 17.36
CA ASP A 124 17.49 -0.22 18.42
C ASP A 124 17.80 0.83 19.50
N ARG A 125 18.88 1.62 19.37
CA ARG A 125 19.34 2.52 20.44
C ARG A 125 18.28 3.55 20.85
N ARG A 126 17.52 4.07 19.88
CA ARG A 126 16.41 5.00 20.13
C ARG A 126 15.17 4.29 20.71
N LYS A 127 14.92 3.04 20.31
CA LYS A 127 13.81 2.22 20.85
C LYS A 127 14.06 1.91 22.32
N LEU A 128 15.25 1.42 22.66
CA LEU A 128 15.67 1.13 24.03
C LEU A 128 15.55 2.37 24.93
N LYS A 129 16.01 3.53 24.46
CA LYS A 129 15.90 4.79 25.23
C LYS A 129 14.44 5.19 25.48
N ARG A 130 13.53 4.95 24.53
CA ARG A 130 12.08 5.21 24.74
C ARG A 130 11.48 4.24 25.74
N GLU A 131 11.84 2.97 25.67
CA GLU A 131 11.39 1.95 26.62
C GLU A 131 11.89 2.24 28.04
N GLU A 132 13.14 2.67 28.20
CA GLU A 132 13.72 3.10 29.47
C GLU A 132 12.94 4.29 30.07
N LEU A 133 12.68 5.33 29.27
CA LEU A 133 11.88 6.47 29.71
C LEU A 133 10.46 6.07 30.11
N LYS A 134 9.84 5.15 29.35
CA LYS A 134 8.50 4.63 29.66
C LYS A 134 8.51 3.87 30.98
N LYS A 135 9.50 3.00 31.20
CA LYS A 135 9.67 2.27 32.47
C LYS A 135 9.86 3.22 33.64
N ARG A 136 10.74 4.22 33.52
CA ARG A 136 10.96 5.24 34.56
C ARG A 136 9.67 5.98 34.93
N LYS A 137 8.89 6.42 33.93
CA LYS A 137 7.59 7.07 34.16
C LYS A 137 6.58 6.13 34.81
N GLN A 138 6.56 4.85 34.44
CA GLN A 138 5.67 3.86 35.04
C GLN A 138 6.02 3.60 36.51
N GLU A 139 7.32 3.46 36.83
CA GLU A 139 7.79 3.29 38.20
C GLU A 139 7.45 4.51 39.08
N GLU A 140 7.62 5.72 38.56
CA GLU A 140 7.21 6.94 39.27
C GLU A 140 5.69 6.97 39.54
N LYS A 141 4.87 6.61 38.54
CA LYS A 141 3.41 6.50 38.71
C LYS A 141 3.02 5.46 39.75
N VAL A 142 3.71 4.31 39.79
CA VAL A 142 3.47 3.27 40.79
C VAL A 142 3.82 3.77 42.19
N ARG A 143 4.98 4.42 42.37
CA ARG A 143 5.38 5.03 43.64
C ARG A 143 4.38 6.05 44.15
N LYS A 144 3.94 6.98 43.29
CA LYS A 144 2.90 7.96 43.64
C LYS A 144 1.60 7.29 44.05
N ARG A 145 1.18 6.23 43.35
CA ARG A 145 -0.03 5.47 43.70
C ARG A 145 0.12 4.76 45.05
N GLU A 146 1.29 4.21 45.37
CA GLU A 146 1.55 3.60 46.68
C GLU A 146 1.54 4.63 47.80
N GLU A 147 2.13 5.80 47.58
CA GLU A 147 2.11 6.93 48.52
C GLU A 147 0.67 7.41 48.76
N LEU A 148 -0.12 7.59 47.71
CA LEU A 148 -1.55 7.93 47.81
C LEU A 148 -2.34 6.86 48.57
N LYS A 149 -2.04 5.57 48.35
CA LYS A 149 -2.68 4.47 49.10
C LYS A 149 -2.36 4.54 50.59
N ARG A 150 -1.12 4.87 50.96
CA ARG A 150 -0.71 5.07 52.36
C ARG A 150 -1.41 6.28 52.97
N LEU A 151 -1.44 7.41 52.27
CA LEU A 151 -2.13 8.61 52.71
C LEU A 151 -3.64 8.37 52.90
N ARG A 152 -4.28 7.67 51.95
CA ARG A 152 -5.70 7.28 52.06
C ARG A 152 -5.93 6.41 53.30
N ALA A 153 -5.06 5.43 53.57
CA ALA A 153 -5.18 4.58 54.75
C ALA A 153 -5.00 5.37 56.07
N MET A 154 -4.07 6.33 56.13
CA MET A 154 -3.91 7.20 57.29
C MET A 154 -5.13 8.11 57.50
N LYS A 155 -5.64 8.72 56.43
CA LYS A 155 -6.86 9.55 56.48
C LYS A 155 -8.08 8.75 56.86
N ARG A 156 -8.19 7.49 56.43
CA ARG A 156 -9.27 6.60 56.85
C ARG A 156 -9.26 6.39 58.36
N LYS A 157 -8.09 6.09 58.95
CA LYS A 157 -7.93 5.98 60.41
C LYS A 157 -8.28 7.29 61.13
N GLU A 158 -7.86 8.43 60.59
CA GLU A 158 -8.24 9.74 61.14
C GLU A 158 -9.77 9.96 61.11
N ILE A 159 -10.45 9.52 60.05
CA ILE A 159 -11.92 9.61 59.94
C ILE A 159 -12.60 8.65 60.92
N GLU A 160 -12.16 7.39 61.00
CA GLU A 160 -12.66 6.39 61.94
C GLU A 160 -12.58 6.93 63.39
N THR A 161 -11.41 7.44 63.81
CA THR A 161 -11.26 8.03 65.16
C THR A 161 -12.12 9.28 65.40
N LYS A 162 -12.41 10.08 64.35
CA LYS A 162 -13.33 11.22 64.47
C LYS A 162 -14.78 10.76 64.57
N LEU A 163 -15.18 9.74 63.81
CA LEU A 163 -16.51 9.15 63.89
C LEU A 163 -16.75 8.51 65.27
N GLU A 164 -15.75 7.83 65.83
CA GLU A 164 -15.81 7.32 67.21
C GLU A 164 -16.06 8.44 68.23
N LYS A 165 -15.32 9.56 68.14
CA LYS A 165 -15.54 10.73 69.00
C LYS A 165 -16.93 11.34 68.83
N LEU A 166 -17.42 11.43 67.59
CA LEU A 166 -18.78 11.92 67.33
C LEU A 166 -19.83 10.97 67.90
N LYS A 167 -19.62 9.65 67.82
CA LYS A 167 -20.49 8.65 68.44
C LYS A 167 -20.55 8.82 69.96
N GLU A 168 -19.41 9.07 70.60
CA GLU A 168 -19.33 9.33 72.05
C GLU A 168 -20.10 10.60 72.45
N ILE A 169 -20.02 11.68 71.66
CA ILE A 169 -20.65 12.97 71.96
C ILE A 169 -22.15 12.96 71.67
N THR A 170 -22.56 12.35 70.55
CA THR A 170 -23.96 12.36 70.08
C THR A 170 -24.85 11.37 70.81
N GLY A 171 -24.28 10.37 71.51
CA GLY A 171 -25.03 9.39 72.29
C GLY A 171 -25.94 8.46 71.48
N ASN A 172 -25.94 8.57 70.14
CA ASN A 172 -26.77 7.75 69.25
C ASN A 172 -26.05 6.43 68.94
N ALA A 173 -26.73 5.29 69.11
CA ALA A 173 -26.11 3.96 69.05
C ALA A 173 -25.65 3.59 67.63
N GLU A 174 -26.37 4.06 66.61
CA GLU A 174 -26.05 3.91 65.20
C GLU A 174 -25.91 5.30 64.55
N LEU A 175 -24.68 5.63 64.15
CA LEU A 175 -24.47 6.67 63.15
C LEU A 175 -25.00 6.09 61.83
N GLY A 176 -25.94 6.74 61.16
CA GLY A 176 -26.55 6.24 59.93
C GLY A 176 -25.61 6.10 58.72
N PHE A 177 -24.30 6.19 58.93
CA PHE A 177 -23.26 5.95 57.94
C PHE A 177 -22.81 4.49 58.01
N LYS A 178 -22.71 3.83 56.86
CA LYS A 178 -22.18 2.45 56.78
C LYS A 178 -20.70 2.47 56.41
N ASP A 179 -19.98 1.43 56.79
CA ASP A 179 -18.58 1.22 56.35
C ASP A 179 -18.47 1.19 54.81
N GLU A 180 -19.54 0.73 54.14
CA GLU A 180 -19.69 0.72 52.69
C GLU A 180 -19.62 2.13 52.07
N ASP A 181 -20.10 3.18 52.76
CA ASP A 181 -20.07 4.57 52.28
C ASP A 181 -18.67 5.19 52.39
N LEU A 182 -17.80 4.64 53.25
CA LEU A 182 -16.42 5.09 53.42
C LEU A 182 -15.44 4.40 52.45
N GLU A 183 -15.74 3.16 52.04
CA GLU A 183 -14.85 2.34 51.21
C GLU A 183 -15.24 2.33 49.72
N GLY A 184 -16.51 2.55 49.40
CA GLY A 184 -17.06 2.51 48.04
C GLY A 184 -16.55 3.60 47.09
N GLU A 185 -16.85 3.44 45.81
CA GLU A 185 -16.69 4.52 44.82
C GLU A 185 -17.78 5.57 45.05
N PHE A 186 -17.40 6.83 45.22
CA PHE A 186 -18.35 7.91 45.49
C PHE A 186 -19.29 8.11 44.31
N ASN A 187 -20.57 7.76 44.49
CA ASN A 187 -21.62 7.97 43.50
C ASN A 187 -22.55 9.11 43.97
N PRO A 188 -22.57 10.26 43.29
CA PRO A 188 -23.37 11.41 43.70
C PRO A 188 -24.86 11.08 43.89
N ALA A 189 -25.43 10.27 43.01
CA ALA A 189 -26.86 9.96 43.03
C ALA A 189 -27.26 9.03 44.19
N GLU A 190 -26.38 8.11 44.59
CA GLU A 190 -26.61 7.25 45.75
C GLU A 190 -26.38 8.00 47.05
N TYR A 191 -25.32 8.82 47.10
CA TYR A 191 -25.03 9.70 48.22
C TYR A 191 -26.20 10.65 48.51
N ASP A 192 -26.75 11.32 47.48
CA ASP A 192 -27.88 12.23 47.63
C ASP A 192 -29.14 11.53 48.14
N LYS A 193 -29.39 10.29 47.72
CA LYS A 193 -30.52 9.48 48.22
C LYS A 193 -30.34 9.16 49.70
N ARG A 194 -29.15 8.70 50.09
CA ARG A 194 -28.82 8.38 51.48
C ARG A 194 -28.94 9.61 52.38
N MET A 195 -28.43 10.76 51.95
CA MET A 195 -28.54 12.00 52.72
C MET A 195 -30.01 12.43 52.91
N LYS A 196 -30.87 12.26 51.90
CA LYS A 196 -32.31 12.53 52.04
C LYS A 196 -33.02 11.56 52.98
N GLU A 197 -32.58 10.31 53.05
CA GLU A 197 -33.12 9.31 53.99
C GLU A 197 -32.70 9.62 55.43
N LEU A 198 -31.42 9.95 55.65
CA LEU A 198 -30.87 10.27 56.97
C LEU A 198 -31.37 11.60 57.54
N PHE A 199 -31.48 12.63 56.68
CA PHE A 199 -31.96 13.96 57.03
C PHE A 199 -33.37 14.20 56.47
N SER A 200 -34.28 13.28 56.77
CA SER A 200 -35.67 13.38 56.32
C SER A 200 -36.46 14.43 57.12
N ASP A 201 -37.67 14.74 56.66
CA ASP A 201 -38.57 15.66 57.38
C ASP A 201 -38.86 15.25 58.83
N GLU A 202 -38.68 13.97 59.20
CA GLU A 202 -38.81 13.50 60.58
C GLU A 202 -37.66 13.99 61.46
N PHE A 203 -36.42 13.97 60.95
CA PHE A 203 -35.24 14.51 61.64
C PHE A 203 -35.40 16.01 61.94
N TYR A 204 -35.93 16.78 60.98
CA TYR A 204 -36.15 18.22 61.16
C TYR A 204 -37.42 18.58 61.97
N LYS A 205 -38.31 17.61 62.23
CA LYS A 205 -39.52 17.79 63.06
C LYS A 205 -39.29 17.44 64.53
N GLU A 206 -38.22 16.71 64.85
CA GLU A 206 -37.86 16.40 66.22
C GLU A 206 -37.39 17.70 66.91
N GLU A 207 -38.22 18.21 67.82
CA GLU A 207 -37.98 19.45 68.59
C GLU A 207 -36.88 19.21 69.63
N ASP A 208 -35.64 19.07 69.17
CA ASP A 208 -34.50 19.06 70.06
C ASP A 208 -34.26 20.50 70.55
N TYR A 209 -34.25 20.71 71.87
CA TYR A 209 -34.10 22.02 72.51
C TYR A 209 -32.67 22.56 72.30
N SER A 210 -32.35 22.95 71.08
CA SER A 210 -31.09 23.56 70.70
C SER A 210 -31.10 25.03 71.11
N GLN A 211 -30.71 25.31 72.36
CA GLN A 211 -30.19 26.65 72.67
C GLN A 211 -29.07 26.94 71.67
N LYS A 212 -29.25 27.97 70.85
CA LYS A 212 -28.26 28.39 69.86
C LYS A 212 -26.91 28.51 70.57
N PRO A 213 -25.90 27.69 70.22
CA PRO A 213 -24.60 27.81 70.84
C PRO A 213 -24.05 29.20 70.56
N GLU A 214 -23.71 29.96 71.59
CA GLU A 214 -22.94 31.19 71.43
C GLU A 214 -21.50 30.79 71.17
N PHE A 215 -21.07 30.89 69.91
CA PHE A 215 -19.67 30.78 69.58
C PHE A 215 -18.99 32.08 70.04
N PRO A 216 -17.87 32.01 70.79
CA PRO A 216 -17.05 33.20 70.98
C PRO A 216 -16.61 33.72 69.60
N ASP A 217 -16.36 35.04 69.48
CA ASP A 217 -15.94 35.70 68.23
C ASP A 217 -14.53 35.22 67.81
N ILE A 218 -14.48 33.98 67.31
CA ILE A 218 -13.29 33.29 66.81
C ILE A 218 -12.68 34.06 65.62
N ASP A 219 -13.50 34.83 64.91
CA ASP A 219 -13.07 35.68 63.80
C ASP A 219 -12.08 36.77 64.26
N GLU A 220 -12.20 37.24 65.50
CA GLU A 220 -11.29 38.22 66.12
C GLU A 220 -9.96 37.56 66.57
N GLU A 221 -10.00 36.28 66.98
CA GLU A 221 -8.82 35.51 67.38
C GLU A 221 -8.03 34.94 66.18
N LEU A 222 -8.71 34.57 65.09
CA LEU A 222 -8.11 34.01 63.87
C LEU A 222 -7.71 35.08 62.84
N GLU A 223 -7.97 36.37 63.10
CA GLU A 223 -7.68 37.51 62.20
C GLU A 223 -8.18 37.28 60.74
N ILE A 224 -9.31 36.60 60.56
CA ILE A 224 -9.78 36.14 59.23
C ILE A 224 -10.10 37.33 58.30
N GLU A 225 -10.49 38.47 58.86
CA GLU A 225 -10.77 39.70 58.10
C GLU A 225 -9.52 40.52 57.77
N ASN A 226 -8.33 40.13 58.21
CA ASN A 226 -7.10 40.89 57.95
C ASN A 226 -6.46 40.51 56.61
N TRP A 227 -7.24 40.62 55.52
CA TRP A 227 -6.79 40.38 54.14
C TRP A 227 -5.65 41.33 53.73
N GLU A 228 -5.50 42.48 54.41
CA GLU A 228 -4.41 43.44 54.18
C GLU A 228 -3.06 42.97 54.74
N ARG A 229 -3.06 42.10 55.76
CA ARG A 229 -1.84 41.48 56.32
C ARG A 229 -1.29 40.38 55.41
N TRP A 230 -2.12 39.84 54.51
CA TRP A 230 -1.68 38.97 53.43
C TRP A 230 -0.89 39.78 52.41
N ARG A 231 0.37 40.09 52.74
CA ARG A 231 1.35 40.48 51.73
C ARG A 231 1.60 39.25 50.90
N GLY A 232 1.06 39.23 49.68
CA GLY A 232 1.32 38.18 48.70
C GLY A 232 2.81 37.94 48.59
N GLU A 233 3.31 37.00 49.39
CA GLU A 233 4.65 36.50 49.30
C GLU A 233 4.65 35.60 48.07
N VAL A 234 4.85 36.25 46.93
CA VAL A 234 5.36 35.60 45.73
C VAL A 234 6.81 35.24 46.05
N THR A 235 7.01 34.24 46.92
CA THR A 235 8.12 33.34 46.71
C THR A 235 7.84 32.71 45.36
N SER A 236 8.69 33.01 44.39
CA SER A 236 8.68 32.46 43.03
C SER A 236 8.98 30.95 43.00
N GLU A 237 8.62 30.22 44.06
CA GLU A 237 8.92 28.81 44.32
C GLU A 237 7.70 28.08 44.92
N VAL A 238 6.49 28.63 44.80
CA VAL A 238 5.28 27.80 44.94
C VAL A 238 5.12 27.03 43.64
N ASP A 239 5.61 25.79 43.67
CA ASP A 239 5.25 24.72 42.74
C ASP A 239 3.73 24.72 42.61
N ASN A 240 3.26 25.28 41.49
CA ASN A 240 1.87 25.36 41.11
C ASN A 240 1.44 23.93 40.70
N GLY A 241 1.29 23.05 41.70
CA GLY A 241 1.16 21.60 41.55
C GLY A 241 -0.11 21.12 40.84
N ASN A 242 -0.84 22.01 40.18
CA ASN A 242 -2.06 21.73 39.42
C ASN A 242 -2.08 22.37 38.03
N GLU A 243 -0.98 22.99 37.56
CA GLU A 243 -0.89 23.37 36.16
C GLU A 243 -0.66 22.10 35.32
N TYR A 244 -1.75 21.55 34.79
CA TYR A 244 -1.72 20.44 33.84
C TYR A 244 -0.90 20.86 32.63
N GLN A 245 0.40 20.57 32.65
CA GLN A 245 1.26 20.79 31.50
C GLN A 245 0.87 19.77 30.44
N PRO A 246 0.40 20.23 29.26
CA PRO A 246 0.00 19.35 28.18
C PRO A 246 1.15 18.38 27.87
N HIS A 247 0.92 17.10 28.10
CA HIS A 247 1.87 16.04 27.82
C HIS A 247 1.67 15.54 26.40
N CYS A 248 2.75 15.02 25.81
CA CYS A 248 2.75 14.49 24.44
C CYS A 248 1.82 13.28 24.21
N GLU A 249 1.11 12.82 25.26
CA GLU A 249 0.12 11.75 25.23
C GLU A 249 -1.32 12.30 25.28
N ASP A 250 -1.50 13.62 25.43
CA ASP A 250 -2.83 14.23 25.55
C ASP A 250 -3.51 14.35 24.18
N PRO A 251 -4.83 14.07 24.09
CA PRO A 251 -5.56 14.08 22.81
C PRO A 251 -5.47 15.42 22.05
N ASP A 252 -5.37 16.53 22.79
CA ASP A 252 -5.34 17.89 22.24
C ASP A 252 -3.92 18.48 22.14
N PHE A 253 -2.86 17.68 22.38
CA PHE A 253 -1.48 18.15 22.32
C PHE A 253 -1.01 18.40 20.88
N ASN A 254 -1.10 19.66 20.43
CA ASN A 254 -0.72 20.04 19.08
C ASN A 254 0.76 20.47 19.02
N VAL A 255 1.61 19.65 18.40
CA VAL A 255 3.04 19.95 18.22
C VAL A 255 3.18 21.06 17.17
N ARG A 256 3.22 22.33 17.59
CA ARG A 256 3.62 23.43 16.70
C ARG A 256 5.08 23.25 16.32
N VAL A 257 5.34 22.55 15.22
CA VAL A 257 6.65 22.54 14.56
C VAL A 257 6.79 23.86 13.82
N GLN A 258 7.48 24.82 14.42
CA GLN A 258 7.90 26.01 13.68
C GLN A 258 9.03 25.60 12.73
N TYR A 259 8.71 25.54 11.45
CA TYR A 259 9.72 25.45 10.41
C TYR A 259 10.42 26.81 10.32
N ALA A 260 11.73 26.83 10.56
CA ALA A 260 12.57 27.95 10.15
C ALA A 260 12.62 27.93 8.61
N ILE A 261 12.09 28.98 8.00
CA ILE A 261 12.22 29.29 6.56
C ILE A 261 13.59 29.92 6.36
#